data_AF-A0A5E4IFN0-F1
#
_entry.id   AF-A0A5E4IFN0-F1
#
_cell.length_a   1.000
_cell.length_b   1.000
_cell.length_c   1.000
_cell.angle_alpha   90.00
_cell.angle_beta   90.00
_cell.angle_gamma   90.00
#
_symmetry.space_group_name_H-M   'P 1'
#
loop_
_entity.id
_entity.type
_entity.pdbx_description
1 polymer ?
#
loop_
_entity_poly.entity_id
_entity_poly.type
_entity_poly.pdbx_seq_one_letter_code
_entity_poly.pdbx_strand_id
1 'polypeptide(L)' 'MRPHLGFKWFGLWDELEEILGRKVDLVSESALSPYVRKHVERELVLLYEEG' A
#
# COMPACT_ATOMS: atom_id res chain seq x y z
N MET A 1 -20.44 17.49 1.48
CA MET A 1 -19.31 17.20 0.57
C MET A 1 -18.36 16.27 1.31
N ARG A 2 -18.28 14.99 0.92
CA ARG A 2 -17.40 14.00 1.57
C ARG A 2 -16.00 14.11 0.94
N PRO A 3 -14.92 14.29 1.70
CA PRO A 3 -13.62 14.61 1.11
C PRO A 3 -13.02 13.39 0.40
N HIS A 4 -12.76 13.53 -0.90
CA HIS A 4 -11.54 13.23 -1.70
C HIS A 4 -10.59 12.08 -1.32
N LEU A 5 -10.97 11.10 -0.49
CA LEU A 5 -10.06 10.09 0.07
C LEU A 5 -9.29 9.32 -1.02
N GLY A 6 -9.92 9.08 -2.18
CA GLY A 6 -9.28 8.41 -3.30
C GLY A 6 -8.10 9.18 -3.90
N PHE A 7 -8.17 10.51 -4.00
CA PHE A 7 -7.15 11.29 -4.72
C PHE A 7 -5.78 11.25 -4.07
N LYS A 8 -5.71 11.23 -2.73
CA LYS A 8 -4.42 11.09 -2.02
C LYS A 8 -3.84 9.69 -2.16
N TRP A 9 -4.68 8.65 -2.13
CA TRP A 9 -4.25 7.26 -2.30
C TRP A 9 -3.69 7.00 -3.70
N PHE A 10 -4.42 7.46 -4.73
CA PHE A 10 -3.96 7.33 -6.11
C PHE A 10 -2.70 8.15 -6.38
N GLY A 11 -2.61 9.37 -5.82
CA GLY A 11 -1.38 10.17 -5.91
C GLY A 11 -0.16 9.46 -5.33
N LEU A 12 -0.28 8.91 -4.11
CA LEU A 12 0.81 8.14 -3.49
C LEU A 12 1.19 6.91 -4.32
N TRP A 13 0.20 6.20 -4.86
CA TRP A 13 0.45 5.07 -5.73
C TRP A 13 1.27 5.49 -6.96
N ASP A 14 0.82 6.50 -7.70
CA ASP A 14 1.49 6.99 -8.90
C ASP A 14 2.93 7.44 -8.59
N GLU A 15 3.13 8.18 -7.49
CA GLU A 15 4.46 8.60 -7.02
C GLU A 15 5.39 7.40 -6.72
N LEU A 16 4.87 6.35 -6.06
CA LEU A 16 5.65 5.15 -5.77
C LEU A 16 6.05 4.40 -7.05
N GLU A 17 5.16 4.30 -8.04
CA GLU A 17 5.49 3.66 -9.32
C GLU A 17 6.55 4.44 -10.10
N GLU A 18 6.46 5.77 -10.09
CA GLU A 18 7.44 6.65 -10.74
C GLU A 18 8.82 6.52 -10.08
N ILE A 19 8.90 6.62 -8.75
CA ILE A 19 10.16 6.55 -8.00
C ILE A 19 10.82 5.18 -8.15
N LEU A 20 10.03 4.09 -8.13
CA LEU A 20 10.56 2.72 -8.20
C LEU A 20 10.78 2.23 -9.63
N GLY A 21 10.27 2.94 -10.64
CA GLY A 21 10.34 2.55 -12.05
C GLY A 21 9.64 1.23 -12.37
N ARG A 22 8.66 0.82 -11.56
CA ARG A 22 7.92 -0.45 -11.73
C ARG A 22 6.51 -0.34 -11.18
N LYS A 23 5.64 -1.28 -11.59
CA LYS A 23 4.29 -1.39 -11.04
C LYS A 23 4.31 -1.75 -9.55
N VAL A 24 3.43 -1.09 -8.81
CA VAL A 24 3.26 -1.24 -7.35
C VAL A 24 1.83 -1.69 -7.11
N ASP A 25 1.63 -2.58 -6.14
CA ASP A 25 0.30 -2.88 -5.60
C ASP A 25 0.22 -2.29 -4.20
N LEU A 26 -0.42 -1.12 -4.10
CA LEU A 26 -0.57 -0.40 -2.84
C LEU A 26 -1.85 -0.89 -2.14
N VAL A 27 -1.67 -1.56 -1.00
CA VAL A 27 -2.77 -2.12 -0.20
C VAL A 27 -2.74 -1.57 1.22
N SER A 28 -3.94 -1.33 1.80
CA SER A 28 -4.05 -1.09 3.23
C SER A 28 -4.12 -2.43 3.97
N GLU A 29 -3.69 -2.44 5.23
CA GLU A 29 -3.73 -3.65 6.06
C GLU A 29 -5.16 -4.23 6.18
N SER A 30 -6.16 -3.35 6.26
CA SER A 30 -7.58 -3.70 6.33
C SER A 30 -8.14 -4.29 5.03
N ALA A 31 -7.55 -3.97 3.87
CA ALA A 31 -7.97 -4.47 2.57
C ALA A 31 -7.38 -5.86 2.26
N LEU A 32 -6.36 -6.29 3.02
CA LEU A 32 -5.67 -7.55 2.78
C LEU A 32 -6.55 -8.73 3.22
N SER A 33 -6.87 -9.61 2.26
CA SER A 33 -7.62 -10.84 2.54
C SER A 33 -6.93 -11.68 3.62
N PRO A 34 -7.67 -12.27 4.57
CA PRO A 34 -7.10 -13.13 5.61
C PRO A 34 -6.28 -14.30 5.07
N TYR A 35 -6.62 -14.80 3.88
CA TYR A 35 -5.88 -15.87 3.23
C TYR A 35 -4.52 -15.40 2.70
N VAL A 36 -4.45 -14.19 2.14
CA VAL A 36 -3.22 -13.61 1.58
C VAL A 36 -2.33 -13.07 2.70
N ARG A 37 -2.93 -12.51 3.76
CA ARG A 37 -2.22 -11.97 4.92
C ARG A 37 -1.16 -12.91 5.48
N LYS A 38 -1.50 -14.20 5.66
CA LYS A 38 -0.54 -15.22 6.16
C LYS A 38 0.70 -15.38 5.27
N HIS A 39 0.55 -15.17 3.96
CA HIS A 39 1.64 -15.27 3.01
C HIS A 39 2.50 -14.00 3.05
N VAL A 40 1.85 -12.82 3.09
CA VAL A 40 2.54 -11.52 3.19
C VAL A 40 3.32 -11.40 4.49
N GLU A 41 2.75 -11.76 5.63
CA GLU A 41 3.42 -11.66 6.95
C GLU A 41 4.68 -12.52 7.04
N ARG A 42 4.70 -13.68 6.37
CA ARG A 42 5.88 -14.56 6.33
C ARG A 42 7.05 -13.94 5.58
N GLU A 43 6.77 -13.11 4.58
CA GLU A 43 7.75 -12.52 3.66
C GLU A 43 7.88 -11.00 3.83
N LEU A 44 7.27 -10.46 4.89
CA LEU A 44 7.23 -9.03 5.17
C LEU A 44 8.64 -8.50 5.48
N VAL A 45 9.02 -7.43 4.79
CA VAL A 45 10.22 -6.65 5.09
C VAL A 45 9.78 -5.28 5.59
N LEU A 46 10.02 -4.99 6.87
CA LEU A 46 9.71 -3.70 7.46
C LEU A 46 10.73 -2.66 7.00
N LEU A 47 10.28 -1.70 6.18
CA LEU A 47 11.11 -0.59 5.72
C LEU A 47 11.04 0.62 6.64
N TYR A 48 9.88 0.84 7.27
CA TYR A 48 9.60 1.97 8.14
C TYR A 48 8.40 1.65 9.05
N GLU A 49 8.46 2.13 10.29
CA GLU A 49 7.38 2.10 11.28
C GLU A 49 7.35 3.47 11.98
N GLU A 50 6.16 4.05 12.14
CA GLU A 50 5.96 5.27 12.93
C GLU A 50 5.62 4.84 14.36
N GLY A 51 6.43 5.29 15.34
CA GLY A 51 6.26 4.98 16.77
C GLY A 51 5.43 5.99 17.54
#